data_AF-A0A9E4PH91-F1
#
_entry.id   AF-A0A9E4PH91-F1
#
_cell.length_a   1.000
_cell.length_b   1.000
_cell.length_c   1.000
_cell.angle_alpha   90.00
_cell.angle_beta   90.00
_cell.angle_gamma   90.00
#
_symmetry.space_group_name_H-M   'P 1'
#
loop_
_entity.id
_entity.type
_entity.pdbx_description
1 polymer ?
#
loop_
_entity_poly.entity_id
_entity_poly.type
_entity_poly.pdbx_seq_one_letter_code
_entity_poly.pdbx_strand_id
1 'polypeptide(L)'
;MSLKDRIGFDAGKTRLEDAVQWAIDNEFFFLDFNADAGPNHMDTWSEDRAREIRNMCESNGISIGLHTLSAVNVAEFSPHVSRGVDGYMRASVDLANQLGCAWTVVHAGYHFSGDVAERKKASLDRLVRICKYGADTGQQILLENLNFEPDRAEIHYLAHTVEEIRTYFDSIPPEQLGWAFTANHSHLVPGGVDGFIDAFGIERIGEVRLADNTGDYEIHLIPGEGTLDFSNLLTRLENAGYRGHYSMAYGSDEQRIESRDYLCTLVAQG
;
A
#
# COMPACT_ATOMS: atom_id res chain seq x y z
N MET A 1 -15.65 11.48 9.12
CA MET A 1 -14.78 11.92 8.02
C MET A 1 -15.55 11.85 6.73
N SER A 2 -15.49 12.90 5.94
CA SER A 2 -15.99 12.93 4.56
C SER A 2 -15.13 12.02 3.66
N LEU A 3 -15.50 11.86 2.37
CA LEU A 3 -14.60 11.23 1.39
C LEU A 3 -13.31 12.04 1.24
N LYS A 4 -13.41 13.37 1.17
CA LYS A 4 -12.26 14.28 1.04
C LYS A 4 -11.25 14.10 2.17
N ASP A 5 -11.72 13.98 3.42
CA ASP A 5 -10.85 13.80 4.59
C ASP A 5 -10.10 12.45 4.55
N ARG A 6 -10.64 11.46 3.82
CA ARG A 6 -10.06 10.12 3.70
C ARG A 6 -9.15 9.95 2.48
N ILE A 7 -9.00 10.96 1.63
CA ILE A 7 -8.06 10.90 0.51
C ILE A 7 -6.73 11.50 0.97
N GLY A 8 -5.77 10.60 1.22
CA GLY A 8 -4.38 10.85 1.54
C GLY A 8 -3.44 10.79 0.33
N PHE A 9 -2.14 10.70 0.60
CA PHE A 9 -1.10 10.65 -0.44
C PHE A 9 0.10 9.82 -0.02
N ASP A 10 0.84 9.29 -0.99
CA ASP A 10 2.15 8.68 -0.76
C ASP A 10 3.24 9.73 -0.92
N ALA A 11 3.93 10.06 0.17
CA ALA A 11 5.03 11.02 0.22
C ALA A 11 6.35 10.44 -0.31
N GLY A 12 6.41 9.13 -0.56
CA GLY A 12 7.61 8.43 -1.00
C GLY A 12 8.80 8.70 -0.09
N LYS A 13 9.85 9.31 -0.66
CA LYS A 13 11.12 9.59 0.05
C LYS A 13 11.22 11.02 0.59
N THR A 14 10.16 11.82 0.46
CA THR A 14 10.12 13.17 1.04
C THR A 14 10.33 13.08 2.55
N ARG A 15 11.13 14.00 3.12
CA ARG A 15 11.39 14.03 4.56
C ARG A 15 10.06 14.07 5.31
N LEU A 16 9.86 13.14 6.25
CA LEU A 16 8.55 12.91 6.85
C LEU A 16 8.01 14.14 7.59
N GLU A 17 8.87 14.91 8.25
CA GLU A 17 8.50 16.17 8.90
C GLU A 17 7.89 17.17 7.91
N ASP A 18 8.50 17.30 6.73
CA ASP A 18 8.05 18.22 5.69
C ASP A 18 6.74 17.74 5.06
N ALA A 19 6.60 16.42 4.86
CA ALA A 19 5.37 15.80 4.36
C ALA A 19 4.20 15.95 5.35
N VAL A 20 4.44 15.75 6.65
CA VAL A 20 3.42 15.95 7.68
C VAL A 20 3.05 17.43 7.79
N GLN A 21 4.02 18.36 7.72
CA GLN A 21 3.72 19.79 7.73
C GLN A 21 2.86 20.19 6.52
N TRP A 22 3.20 19.70 5.33
CA TRP A 22 2.39 19.93 4.13
C TRP A 22 0.98 19.36 4.26
N ALA A 23 0.85 18.18 4.86
CA ALA A 23 -0.45 17.56 5.12
C ALA A 23 -1.30 18.42 6.07
N ILE A 24 -0.71 18.98 7.13
CA ILE A 24 -1.38 19.92 8.05
C ILE A 24 -1.87 21.15 7.29
N ASP A 25 -1.00 21.79 6.52
CA ASP A 25 -1.29 23.05 5.83
C ASP A 25 -2.40 22.89 4.77
N ASN A 26 -2.60 21.67 4.25
CA ASN A 26 -3.55 21.36 3.18
C ASN A 26 -4.69 20.41 3.61
N GLU A 27 -4.86 20.17 4.91
CA GLU A 27 -5.93 19.34 5.50
C GLU A 27 -5.96 17.91 4.93
N PHE A 28 -4.80 17.26 4.85
CA PHE A 28 -4.67 15.82 4.60
C PHE A 28 -4.45 15.06 5.91
N PHE A 29 -5.15 13.95 6.10
CA PHE A 29 -5.14 13.19 7.36
C PHE A 29 -4.51 11.81 7.25
N PHE A 30 -4.13 11.39 6.05
CA PHE A 30 -3.51 10.10 5.78
C PHE A 30 -2.33 10.30 4.84
N LEU A 31 -1.19 9.70 5.14
CA LEU A 31 -0.07 9.64 4.21
C LEU A 31 0.80 8.40 4.40
N ASP A 32 1.33 7.88 3.31
CA ASP A 32 2.39 6.87 3.33
C ASP A 32 3.76 7.51 3.18
N PHE A 33 4.80 6.82 3.64
CA PHE A 33 6.18 7.15 3.32
C PHE A 33 7.05 5.90 3.19
N ASN A 34 8.19 6.05 2.54
CA ASN A 34 9.21 5.01 2.43
C ASN A 34 10.42 5.33 3.31
N ALA A 35 10.99 4.29 3.92
CA ALA A 35 12.13 4.38 4.84
C ALA A 35 13.41 3.71 4.31
N ASP A 36 13.47 3.33 3.04
CA ASP A 36 14.63 2.62 2.48
C ASP A 36 15.74 3.56 2.02
N ALA A 37 15.43 4.83 1.75
CA ALA A 37 16.40 5.79 1.25
C ALA A 37 16.07 7.23 1.64
N GLY A 38 17.06 8.11 1.46
CA GLY A 38 16.89 9.54 1.67
C GLY A 38 16.78 9.92 3.15
N PRO A 39 16.12 11.04 3.48
CA PRO A 39 16.07 11.58 4.85
C PRO A 39 15.30 10.69 5.84
N ASN A 40 14.51 9.73 5.37
CA ASN A 40 13.75 8.80 6.21
C ASN A 40 14.41 7.43 6.34
N HIS A 41 15.64 7.27 5.86
CA HIS A 41 16.36 5.99 5.87
C HIS A 41 16.30 5.35 7.27
N MET A 42 15.93 4.07 7.36
CA MET A 42 15.59 3.39 8.62
C MET A 42 16.66 3.53 9.71
N ASP A 43 17.94 3.51 9.33
CA ASP A 43 19.07 3.63 10.26
C ASP A 43 19.30 5.06 10.81
N THR A 44 18.52 6.06 10.37
CA THR A 44 18.73 7.48 10.71
C THR A 44 17.77 8.01 11.78
N TRP A 45 16.87 7.17 12.27
CA TRP A 45 15.85 7.59 13.24
C TRP A 45 16.38 7.58 14.68
N SER A 46 16.37 8.75 15.32
CA SER A 46 16.54 8.86 16.77
C SER A 46 15.18 8.74 17.47
N GLU A 47 15.20 8.43 18.77
CA GLU A 47 13.99 8.41 19.60
C GLU A 47 13.29 9.77 19.63
N ASP A 48 14.05 10.87 19.63
CA ASP A 48 13.51 12.23 19.68
C ASP A 48 12.82 12.62 18.38
N ARG A 49 13.44 12.32 17.22
CA ARG A 49 12.83 12.58 15.92
C ARG A 49 11.56 11.76 15.72
N ALA A 50 11.56 10.49 16.14
CA ALA A 50 10.37 9.66 16.08
C ALA A 50 9.25 10.19 17.00
N ARG A 51 9.60 10.68 18.20
CA ARG A 51 8.64 11.30 19.13
C ARG A 51 8.05 12.59 18.56
N GLU A 52 8.86 13.41 17.89
CA GLU A 52 8.39 14.62 17.21
C GLU A 52 7.33 14.30 16.14
N ILE A 53 7.60 13.32 15.27
CA ILE A 53 6.63 12.85 14.27
C ILE A 53 5.33 12.37 14.93
N ARG A 54 5.41 11.54 15.97
CA ARG A 54 4.21 11.08 16.70
C ARG A 54 3.40 12.26 17.24
N ASN A 55 4.07 13.21 17.89
CA ASN A 55 3.40 14.38 18.45
C ASN A 55 2.76 15.26 17.36
N MET A 56 3.42 15.45 16.22
CA MET A 56 2.85 16.18 15.07
C MET A 56 1.60 15.46 14.55
N CYS A 57 1.66 14.14 14.39
CA CYS A 57 0.54 13.35 13.90
C CYS A 57 -0.65 13.37 14.88
N GLU A 58 -0.40 13.08 16.15
CA GLU A 58 -1.43 13.07 17.21
C GLU A 58 -2.11 14.43 17.38
N SER A 59 -1.34 15.53 17.34
CA SER A 59 -1.88 16.88 17.54
C SER A 59 -2.75 17.37 16.39
N ASN A 60 -2.61 16.76 15.21
CA ASN A 60 -3.30 17.18 13.98
C ASN A 60 -4.24 16.09 13.42
N GLY A 61 -4.39 14.96 14.11
CA GLY A 61 -5.24 13.86 13.66
C GLY A 61 -4.77 13.18 12.37
N ILE A 62 -3.46 13.15 12.13
CA ILE A 62 -2.85 12.53 10.95
C ILE A 62 -2.47 11.08 11.28
N SER A 63 -2.81 10.16 10.40
CA SER A 63 -2.35 8.77 10.43
C SER A 63 -1.32 8.55 9.34
N ILE A 64 -0.22 7.88 9.68
CA ILE A 64 0.87 7.60 8.74
C ILE A 64 1.05 6.09 8.52
N GLY A 65 1.43 5.73 7.30
CA GLY A 65 1.77 4.37 6.88
C GLY A 65 3.22 4.24 6.45
N LEU A 66 3.86 3.12 6.79
CA LEU A 66 5.17 2.78 6.22
C LEU A 66 4.99 1.88 5.00
N HIS A 67 5.41 2.35 3.83
CA HIS A 67 5.41 1.60 2.59
C HIS A 67 6.80 1.04 2.28
N THR A 68 6.94 -0.28 2.35
CA THR A 68 8.19 -0.98 2.00
C THR A 68 8.52 -0.83 0.50
N LEU A 69 9.75 -1.13 0.10
CA LEU A 69 10.10 -1.23 -1.32
C LEU A 69 9.65 -2.56 -1.94
N SER A 70 8.91 -2.49 -3.04
CA SER A 70 8.63 -3.65 -3.90
C SER A 70 9.90 -4.33 -4.44
N ALA A 71 11.00 -3.57 -4.53
CA ALA A 71 12.30 -4.04 -4.98
C ALA A 71 12.94 -5.06 -4.00
N VAL A 72 12.59 -5.00 -2.70
CA VAL A 72 13.02 -6.02 -1.75
C VAL A 72 12.16 -7.26 -1.97
N ASN A 73 12.78 -8.30 -2.51
CA ASN A 73 12.03 -9.49 -2.89
C ASN A 73 11.59 -10.31 -1.66
N VAL A 74 10.35 -10.13 -1.24
CA VAL A 74 9.70 -10.90 -0.15
C VAL A 74 9.62 -12.39 -0.48
N ALA A 75 9.87 -12.81 -1.71
CA ALA A 75 9.94 -14.22 -2.10
C ALA A 75 11.36 -14.82 -2.04
N GLU A 76 12.36 -14.13 -1.48
CA GLU A 76 13.73 -14.69 -1.37
C GLU A 76 13.79 -15.95 -0.52
N PHE A 77 14.36 -17.02 -1.09
CA PHE A 77 14.64 -18.28 -0.40
C PHE A 77 16.13 -18.61 -0.31
N SER A 78 17.00 -17.88 -1.03
CA SER A 78 18.45 -18.06 -0.93
C SER A 78 18.91 -17.83 0.51
N PRO A 79 19.59 -18.76 1.19
CA PRO A 79 19.74 -18.73 2.65
C PRO A 79 20.32 -17.44 3.23
N HIS A 80 21.29 -16.81 2.55
CA HIS A 80 21.91 -15.57 3.02
C HIS A 80 21.03 -14.34 2.76
N VAL A 81 20.33 -14.32 1.62
CA VAL A 81 19.45 -13.21 1.22
C VAL A 81 18.13 -13.27 1.99
N SER A 82 17.53 -14.46 2.12
CA SER A 82 16.30 -14.73 2.86
C SER A 82 16.35 -14.20 4.29
N ARG A 83 17.48 -14.38 5.00
CA ARG A 83 17.67 -13.83 6.35
C ARG A 83 17.74 -12.31 6.37
N GLY A 84 18.37 -11.71 5.35
CA GLY A 84 18.38 -10.26 5.17
C GLY A 84 16.98 -9.70 4.95
N VAL A 85 16.17 -10.36 4.12
CA VAL A 85 14.77 -9.97 3.90
C VAL A 85 13.93 -10.13 5.16
N ASP A 86 14.09 -11.22 5.94
CA ASP A 86 13.41 -11.35 7.23
C ASP A 86 13.81 -10.23 8.22
N GLY A 87 15.09 -9.85 8.22
CA GLY A 87 15.60 -8.74 9.03
C GLY A 87 15.03 -7.39 8.59
N TYR A 88 14.99 -7.14 7.29
CA TYR A 88 14.38 -5.94 6.69
C TYR A 88 12.91 -5.79 7.11
N MET A 89 12.11 -6.83 6.90
CA MET A 89 10.67 -6.80 7.21
C MET A 89 10.42 -6.53 8.70
N ARG A 90 11.22 -7.13 9.59
CA ARG A 90 11.16 -6.85 11.03
C ARG A 90 11.54 -5.41 11.35
N ALA A 91 12.63 -4.91 10.78
CA ALA A 91 13.05 -3.52 10.97
C ALA A 91 12.00 -2.52 10.48
N SER A 92 11.30 -2.81 9.38
CA SER A 92 10.18 -2.01 8.90
C SER A 92 9.03 -1.97 9.90
N VAL A 93 8.62 -3.13 10.46
CA VAL A 93 7.57 -3.18 11.50
C VAL A 93 8.01 -2.46 12.77
N ASP A 94 9.24 -2.67 13.22
CA ASP A 94 9.78 -2.04 14.42
C ASP A 94 9.85 -0.50 14.27
N LEU A 95 10.30 -0.02 13.11
CA LEU A 95 10.32 1.42 12.81
C LEU A 95 8.89 1.98 12.72
N ALA A 96 7.97 1.26 12.10
CA ALA A 96 6.59 1.71 11.99
C ALA A 96 5.93 1.82 13.38
N ASN A 97 6.17 0.85 14.27
CA ASN A 97 5.79 0.92 15.68
C ASN A 97 6.46 2.10 16.41
N GLN A 98 7.76 2.31 16.20
CA GLN A 98 8.49 3.44 16.77
C GLN A 98 7.89 4.79 16.34
N LEU A 99 7.41 4.92 15.11
CA LEU A 99 6.81 6.14 14.58
C LEU A 99 5.31 6.26 14.87
N GLY A 100 4.68 5.26 15.48
CA GLY A 100 3.24 5.24 15.69
C GLY A 100 2.45 5.16 14.38
N CYS A 101 3.01 4.50 13.36
CA CYS A 101 2.31 4.26 12.10
C CYS A 101 1.06 3.42 12.36
N ALA A 102 -0.03 3.74 11.66
CA ALA A 102 -1.27 2.99 11.76
C ALA A 102 -1.26 1.71 10.90
N TRP A 103 -0.39 1.64 9.88
CA TRP A 103 -0.21 0.45 9.05
C TRP A 103 1.21 0.32 8.48
N THR A 104 1.52 -0.87 7.95
CA THR A 104 2.69 -1.14 7.13
C THR A 104 2.30 -1.90 5.87
N VAL A 105 2.57 -1.30 4.70
CA VAL A 105 2.34 -1.92 3.40
C VAL A 105 3.52 -2.82 3.01
N VAL A 106 3.21 -4.07 2.68
CA VAL A 106 4.16 -5.11 2.27
C VAL A 106 3.80 -5.68 0.91
N HIS A 107 4.78 -6.35 0.30
CA HIS A 107 4.66 -6.92 -1.05
C HIS A 107 4.77 -8.44 -0.98
N ALA A 108 4.22 -9.16 -1.97
CA ALA A 108 4.43 -10.60 -2.08
C ALA A 108 5.77 -10.98 -2.74
N GLY A 109 6.50 -10.01 -3.29
CA GLY A 109 7.76 -10.24 -4.01
C GLY A 109 7.54 -10.60 -5.48
N TYR A 110 8.57 -11.18 -6.09
CA TYR A 110 8.58 -11.54 -7.51
C TYR A 110 9.36 -12.84 -7.75
N HIS A 111 9.11 -13.45 -8.90
CA HIS A 111 9.77 -14.67 -9.34
C HIS A 111 10.35 -14.52 -10.73
N PHE A 112 11.29 -15.41 -11.06
CA PHE A 112 11.66 -15.67 -12.44
C PHE A 112 10.88 -16.91 -12.91
N SER A 113 10.83 -17.17 -14.21
CA SER A 113 10.05 -18.32 -14.74
C SER A 113 10.52 -19.68 -14.20
N GLY A 114 11.75 -19.79 -13.69
CA GLY A 114 12.34 -21.07 -13.26
C GLY A 114 12.08 -21.49 -11.81
N ASP A 115 11.57 -20.59 -10.95
CA ASP A 115 11.51 -20.81 -9.50
C ASP A 115 10.16 -20.45 -8.87
N VAL A 116 9.08 -20.46 -9.66
CA VAL A 116 7.74 -20.00 -9.26
C VAL A 116 7.24 -20.69 -7.99
N ALA A 117 7.37 -22.01 -7.88
CA ALA A 117 6.83 -22.76 -6.74
C ALA A 117 7.59 -22.44 -5.43
N GLU A 118 8.92 -22.39 -5.49
CA GLU A 118 9.79 -22.02 -4.38
C GLU A 118 9.55 -20.59 -3.94
N ARG A 119 9.38 -19.65 -4.89
CA ARG A 119 9.09 -18.23 -4.63
C ARG A 119 7.73 -18.05 -3.98
N LYS A 120 6.67 -18.67 -4.51
CA LYS A 120 5.32 -18.63 -3.91
C LYS A 120 5.34 -19.16 -2.48
N LYS A 121 6.01 -20.29 -2.24
CA LYS A 121 6.15 -20.85 -0.89
C LYS A 121 6.93 -19.92 0.04
N ALA A 122 8.07 -19.39 -0.40
CA ALA A 122 8.91 -18.51 0.42
C ALA A 122 8.20 -17.20 0.76
N SER A 123 7.46 -16.63 -0.20
CA SER A 123 6.61 -15.45 0.00
C SER A 123 5.55 -15.72 1.06
N LEU A 124 4.74 -16.77 0.89
CA LEU A 124 3.68 -17.12 1.83
C LEU A 124 4.22 -17.39 3.23
N ASP A 125 5.25 -18.25 3.36
CA ASP A 125 5.85 -18.58 4.65
C ASP A 125 6.37 -17.31 5.37
N ARG A 126 6.91 -16.35 4.61
CA ARG A 126 7.41 -15.08 5.17
C ARG A 126 6.28 -14.16 5.56
N LEU A 127 5.25 -14.02 4.73
CA LEU A 127 4.08 -13.20 5.04
C LEU A 127 3.35 -13.73 6.27
N VAL A 128 3.20 -15.06 6.43
CA VAL A 128 2.68 -15.67 7.67
C VAL A 128 3.48 -15.22 8.90
N ARG A 129 4.82 -15.26 8.83
CA ARG A 129 5.68 -14.85 9.96
C ARG A 129 5.58 -13.36 10.26
N ILE A 130 5.61 -12.49 9.26
CA ILE A 130 5.62 -11.04 9.49
C ILE A 130 4.25 -10.51 9.88
N CYS A 131 3.15 -11.05 9.33
CA CYS A 131 1.79 -10.67 9.73
C CYS A 131 1.54 -11.04 11.19
N LYS A 132 1.97 -12.25 11.60
CA LYS A 132 1.95 -12.62 13.01
C LYS A 132 2.79 -11.68 13.87
N TYR A 133 4.00 -11.35 13.44
CA TYR A 133 4.88 -10.44 14.20
C TYR A 133 4.27 -9.04 14.33
N GLY A 134 3.72 -8.49 13.25
CA GLY A 134 2.98 -7.23 13.25
C GLY A 134 1.84 -7.27 14.27
N ALA A 135 0.93 -8.24 14.16
CA ALA A 135 -0.18 -8.39 15.09
C ALA A 135 0.25 -8.54 16.55
N ASP A 136 1.30 -9.33 16.83
CA ASP A 136 1.85 -9.54 18.18
C ASP A 136 2.52 -8.27 18.76
N THR A 137 2.97 -7.35 17.89
CA THR A 137 3.71 -6.13 18.29
C THR A 137 2.91 -4.84 18.11
N GLY A 138 1.65 -4.94 17.68
CA GLY A 138 0.72 -3.81 17.57
C GLY A 138 0.63 -3.16 16.20
N GLN A 139 1.17 -3.80 15.15
CA GLN A 139 1.14 -3.28 13.79
C GLN A 139 0.14 -4.00 12.87
N GLN A 140 -0.58 -3.22 12.08
CA GLN A 140 -1.42 -3.72 10.99
C GLN A 140 -0.62 -3.90 9.69
N ILE A 141 -0.51 -5.12 9.20
CA ILE A 141 0.14 -5.41 7.92
C ILE A 141 -0.89 -5.41 6.79
N LEU A 142 -0.59 -4.69 5.72
CA LEU A 142 -1.40 -4.62 4.50
C LEU A 142 -0.60 -5.21 3.33
N LEU A 143 -1.08 -6.31 2.74
CA LEU A 143 -0.49 -6.83 1.50
C LEU A 143 -0.97 -5.98 0.33
N GLU A 144 -0.06 -5.44 -0.47
CA GLU A 144 -0.39 -4.80 -1.73
C GLU A 144 -0.60 -5.83 -2.85
N ASN A 145 -1.69 -5.70 -3.63
CA ASN A 145 -1.78 -6.44 -4.90
C ASN A 145 -0.88 -5.78 -5.94
N LEU A 146 0.02 -6.56 -6.55
CA LEU A 146 1.12 -6.02 -7.36
C LEU A 146 0.77 -5.91 -8.84
N ASN A 147 1.67 -5.27 -9.57
CA ASN A 147 1.57 -5.04 -11.00
C ASN A 147 1.58 -6.35 -11.81
N PHE A 148 0.84 -6.37 -12.92
CA PHE A 148 1.00 -7.37 -13.96
C PHE A 148 2.23 -7.06 -14.81
N GLU A 149 3.04 -8.08 -15.09
CA GLU A 149 4.15 -7.99 -16.03
C GLU A 149 3.83 -8.81 -17.29
N PRO A 150 4.19 -8.34 -18.50
CA PRO A 150 3.88 -9.05 -19.74
C PRO A 150 4.32 -10.52 -19.72
N ASP A 151 3.59 -11.41 -20.41
CA ASP A 151 3.88 -12.86 -20.43
C ASP A 151 5.34 -13.21 -20.82
N ARG A 152 5.97 -12.36 -21.64
CA ARG A 152 7.35 -12.55 -22.12
C ARG A 152 8.41 -11.88 -21.23
N ALA A 153 8.01 -11.21 -20.15
CA ALA A 153 8.92 -10.68 -19.16
C ALA A 153 9.65 -11.83 -18.46
N GLU A 154 10.91 -11.59 -18.09
CA GLU A 154 11.72 -12.57 -17.37
C GLU A 154 11.31 -12.68 -15.90
N ILE A 155 10.74 -11.60 -15.37
CA ILE A 155 10.36 -11.39 -13.97
C ILE A 155 8.87 -11.11 -13.92
N HIS A 156 8.17 -11.73 -12.97
CA HIS A 156 6.75 -11.48 -12.69
C HIS A 156 6.56 -11.24 -11.19
N TYR A 157 5.78 -10.23 -10.84
CA TYR A 157 5.35 -10.02 -9.46
C TYR A 157 4.43 -11.15 -9.00
N LEU A 158 4.41 -11.40 -7.70
CA LEU A 158 3.42 -12.25 -7.05
C LEU A 158 2.25 -11.42 -6.52
N ALA A 159 1.11 -12.07 -6.28
CA ALA A 159 -0.10 -11.43 -5.74
C ALA A 159 -0.67 -10.34 -6.65
N HIS A 160 -0.57 -10.51 -7.97
CA HIS A 160 -1.14 -9.56 -8.94
C HIS A 160 -2.52 -10.01 -9.49
N THR A 161 -2.98 -11.23 -9.20
CA THR A 161 -4.33 -11.72 -9.56
C THR A 161 -5.15 -12.12 -8.34
N VAL A 162 -6.47 -12.24 -8.54
CA VAL A 162 -7.41 -12.76 -7.54
C VAL A 162 -6.99 -14.15 -7.05
N GLU A 163 -6.59 -15.07 -7.94
CA GLU A 163 -6.19 -16.42 -7.54
C GLU A 163 -4.96 -16.42 -6.63
N GLU A 164 -3.98 -15.56 -6.95
CA GLU A 164 -2.76 -15.47 -6.15
C GLU A 164 -3.02 -14.83 -4.79
N ILE A 165 -3.78 -13.73 -4.73
CA ILE A 165 -4.10 -13.04 -3.48
C ILE A 165 -4.92 -13.95 -2.56
N ARG A 166 -5.85 -14.72 -3.12
CA ARG A 166 -6.67 -15.68 -2.37
C ARG A 166 -5.81 -16.65 -1.56
N THR A 167 -4.66 -17.08 -2.11
CA THR A 167 -3.73 -17.95 -1.39
C THR A 167 -3.25 -17.33 -0.06
N TYR A 168 -2.98 -16.03 -0.03
CA TYR A 168 -2.56 -15.32 1.18
C TYR A 168 -3.72 -15.08 2.13
N PHE A 169 -4.89 -14.65 1.62
CA PHE A 169 -6.06 -14.40 2.47
C PHE A 169 -6.65 -15.66 3.10
N ASP A 170 -6.58 -16.81 2.41
CA ASP A 170 -7.01 -18.11 2.95
C ASP A 170 -6.04 -18.63 4.01
N SER A 171 -4.75 -18.26 3.91
CA SER A 171 -3.70 -18.74 4.81
C SER A 171 -3.45 -17.84 6.03
N ILE A 172 -3.76 -16.54 5.92
CA ILE A 172 -3.47 -15.53 6.95
C ILE A 172 -4.79 -14.87 7.37
N PRO A 173 -5.16 -14.96 8.64
CA PRO A 173 -6.48 -14.55 9.09
C PRO A 173 -6.62 -13.01 9.08
N PRO A 174 -7.86 -12.48 8.98
CA PRO A 174 -8.11 -11.06 8.76
C PRO A 174 -7.61 -10.15 9.88
N GLU A 175 -7.46 -10.66 11.10
CA GLU A 175 -6.87 -9.92 12.21
C GLU A 175 -5.35 -9.71 12.10
N GLN A 176 -4.67 -10.45 11.21
CA GLN A 176 -3.21 -10.34 10.99
C GLN A 176 -2.85 -9.71 9.65
N LEU A 177 -3.72 -9.86 8.64
CA LEU A 177 -3.46 -9.37 7.30
C LEU A 177 -4.66 -8.64 6.71
N GLY A 178 -4.48 -7.34 6.50
CA GLY A 178 -5.32 -6.52 5.64
C GLY A 178 -4.77 -6.43 4.21
N TRP A 179 -5.41 -5.56 3.43
CA TRP A 179 -5.17 -5.38 2.01
C TRP A 179 -4.94 -3.90 1.71
N ALA A 180 -3.80 -3.60 1.07
CA ALA A 180 -3.61 -2.36 0.35
C ALA A 180 -4.10 -2.59 -1.07
N PHE A 181 -5.35 -2.21 -1.34
CA PHE A 181 -6.00 -2.42 -2.62
C PHE A 181 -5.50 -1.41 -3.65
N THR A 182 -4.57 -1.82 -4.51
CA THR A 182 -4.06 -0.98 -5.60
C THR A 182 -4.94 -1.11 -6.83
N ALA A 183 -5.76 -0.08 -7.07
CA ALA A 183 -6.80 -0.11 -8.09
C ALA A 183 -6.21 -0.18 -9.51
N ASN A 184 -5.16 0.60 -9.78
CA ASN A 184 -4.46 0.61 -11.07
C ASN A 184 -3.85 -0.74 -11.44
N HIS A 185 -3.23 -1.45 -10.49
CA HIS A 185 -2.71 -2.80 -10.76
C HIS A 185 -3.83 -3.78 -11.13
N SER A 186 -4.99 -3.64 -10.47
CA SER A 186 -6.15 -4.50 -10.74
C SER A 186 -6.73 -4.24 -12.13
N HIS A 187 -6.64 -3.01 -12.64
CA HIS A 187 -7.08 -2.62 -14.00
C HIS A 187 -6.26 -3.28 -15.11
N LEU A 188 -5.06 -3.79 -14.80
CA LEU A 188 -4.17 -4.46 -15.76
C LEU A 188 -4.44 -5.95 -15.93
N VAL A 189 -5.35 -6.52 -15.14
CA VAL A 189 -5.64 -7.96 -15.15
C VAL A 189 -7.11 -8.26 -15.44
N PRO A 190 -7.44 -9.47 -15.94
CA PRO A 190 -8.83 -9.87 -16.15
C PRO A 190 -9.68 -9.70 -14.89
N GLY A 191 -10.88 -9.13 -15.07
CA GLY A 191 -11.80 -8.83 -13.97
C GLY A 191 -11.69 -7.41 -13.43
N GLY A 192 -10.54 -6.73 -13.62
CA GLY A 192 -10.39 -5.34 -13.21
C GLY A 192 -10.58 -5.12 -11.70
N VAL A 193 -10.89 -3.87 -11.33
CA VAL A 193 -11.36 -3.52 -9.97
C VAL A 193 -12.53 -4.38 -9.53
N ASP A 194 -13.46 -4.67 -10.44
CA ASP A 194 -14.72 -5.30 -10.07
C ASP A 194 -14.56 -6.75 -9.61
N GLY A 195 -13.74 -7.52 -10.33
CA GLY A 195 -13.45 -8.91 -10.00
C GLY A 195 -12.74 -9.06 -8.66
N PHE A 196 -11.89 -8.09 -8.28
CA PHE A 196 -11.22 -8.11 -6.98
C PHE A 196 -12.19 -7.81 -5.84
N ILE A 197 -13.05 -6.79 -5.98
CA ILE A 197 -14.06 -6.45 -4.98
C ILE A 197 -15.09 -7.60 -4.85
N ASP A 198 -15.50 -8.23 -5.95
CA ASP A 198 -16.42 -9.37 -5.92
C ASP A 198 -15.81 -10.59 -5.20
N ALA A 199 -14.51 -10.80 -5.38
CA ALA A 199 -13.81 -11.94 -4.82
C ALA A 199 -13.53 -11.84 -3.32
N PHE A 200 -13.29 -10.63 -2.81
CA PHE A 200 -12.77 -10.41 -1.46
C PHE A 200 -13.62 -9.47 -0.59
N GLY A 201 -14.56 -8.74 -1.18
CA GLY A 201 -15.31 -7.69 -0.50
C GLY A 201 -14.42 -6.54 -0.04
N ILE A 202 -14.87 -5.81 0.98
CA ILE A 202 -14.16 -4.63 1.51
C ILE A 202 -13.56 -4.85 2.91
N GLU A 203 -13.86 -5.97 3.56
CA GLU A 203 -13.58 -6.17 5.00
C GLU A 203 -12.09 -6.13 5.33
N ARG A 204 -11.23 -6.57 4.40
CA ARG A 204 -9.78 -6.56 4.58
C ARG A 204 -9.11 -5.28 4.09
N ILE A 205 -9.81 -4.40 3.38
CA ILE A 205 -9.18 -3.20 2.80
C ILE A 205 -8.80 -2.27 3.95
N GLY A 206 -7.49 -2.10 4.15
CA GLY A 206 -6.94 -1.11 5.08
C GLY A 206 -6.59 0.20 4.38
N GLU A 207 -6.29 0.13 3.08
CA GLU A 207 -5.99 1.27 2.22
C GLU A 207 -6.41 0.95 0.79
N VAL A 208 -6.88 1.97 0.05
CA VAL A 208 -7.05 1.89 -1.41
C VAL A 208 -6.01 2.80 -2.07
N ARG A 209 -5.10 2.23 -2.84
CA ARG A 209 -4.07 2.99 -3.55
C ARG A 209 -4.60 3.42 -4.91
N LEU A 210 -4.46 4.70 -5.18
CA LEU A 210 -4.97 5.37 -6.36
C LEU A 210 -3.80 5.76 -7.26
N ALA A 211 -3.91 5.34 -8.50
CA ALA A 211 -3.27 5.93 -9.67
C ALA A 211 -4.07 5.49 -10.90
N ASP A 212 -3.81 6.07 -12.05
CA ASP A 212 -4.45 5.70 -13.31
C ASP A 212 -3.45 5.07 -14.28
N ASN A 213 -3.95 4.28 -15.23
CA ASN A 213 -3.17 3.75 -16.34
C ASN A 213 -4.10 3.45 -17.54
N THR A 214 -3.54 3.07 -18.68
CA THR A 214 -4.33 2.84 -19.91
C THR A 214 -4.99 1.46 -19.97
N GLY A 215 -4.66 0.56 -19.04
CA GLY A 215 -4.95 -0.87 -19.12
C GLY A 215 -3.85 -1.70 -19.80
N ASP A 216 -2.81 -1.05 -20.37
CA ASP A 216 -1.75 -1.76 -21.10
C ASP A 216 -0.50 -2.05 -20.23
N TYR A 217 -0.09 -1.10 -19.40
CA TYR A 217 1.06 -1.18 -18.50
C TYR A 217 0.98 -0.10 -17.41
N GLU A 218 1.73 -0.30 -16.33
CA GLU A 218 1.73 0.61 -15.19
C GLU A 218 2.55 1.89 -15.45
N ILE A 219 1.95 3.06 -15.18
CA ILE A 219 2.51 4.39 -15.45
C ILE A 219 2.11 5.49 -14.46
N HIS A 220 1.32 5.20 -13.43
CA HIS A 220 0.95 6.14 -12.37
C HIS A 220 0.42 7.50 -12.88
N LEU A 221 -0.52 7.47 -13.83
CA LEU A 221 -1.17 8.68 -14.33
C LEU A 221 -2.10 9.30 -13.29
N ILE A 222 -2.44 10.57 -13.49
CA ILE A 222 -3.46 11.25 -12.68
C ILE A 222 -4.84 10.69 -13.07
N PRO A 223 -5.75 10.42 -12.11
CA PRO A 223 -7.11 9.99 -12.40
C PRO A 223 -7.80 10.85 -13.47
N GLY A 224 -8.23 10.19 -14.54
CA GLY A 224 -8.86 10.83 -15.70
C GLY A 224 -7.93 11.01 -16.90
N GLU A 225 -6.63 10.76 -16.75
CA GLU A 225 -5.67 10.71 -17.86
C GLU A 225 -5.54 9.30 -18.48
N GLY A 226 -5.94 8.26 -17.76
CA GLY A 226 -5.99 6.88 -18.21
C GLY A 226 -7.42 6.41 -18.51
N THR A 227 -7.69 5.14 -18.21
CA THR A 227 -8.97 4.48 -18.54
C THR A 227 -9.61 3.78 -17.34
N LEU A 228 -9.04 3.90 -16.14
CA LEU A 228 -9.63 3.33 -14.93
C LEU A 228 -10.93 4.08 -14.57
N ASP A 229 -12.02 3.34 -14.35
CA ASP A 229 -13.31 3.92 -13.95
C ASP A 229 -13.34 4.25 -12.45
N PHE A 230 -12.81 5.43 -12.09
CA PHE A 230 -12.80 5.91 -10.70
C PHE A 230 -14.20 6.16 -10.14
N SER A 231 -15.17 6.51 -10.99
CA SER A 231 -16.56 6.69 -10.55
C SER A 231 -17.14 5.38 -10.06
N ASN A 232 -16.95 4.30 -10.82
CA ASN A 232 -17.33 2.95 -10.39
C ASN A 232 -16.56 2.51 -9.14
N LEU A 233 -15.23 2.63 -9.12
CA LEU A 233 -14.39 2.25 -7.96
C LEU A 233 -14.90 2.90 -6.66
N LEU A 234 -15.01 4.24 -6.65
CA LEU A 234 -15.40 4.97 -5.46
C LEU A 234 -16.86 4.68 -5.08
N THR A 235 -17.78 4.68 -6.05
CA THR A 235 -19.20 4.38 -5.79
C THR A 235 -19.39 3.00 -5.19
N ARG A 236 -18.69 1.98 -5.71
CA ARG A 236 -18.78 0.60 -5.18
C ARG A 236 -18.27 0.52 -3.75
N LEU A 237 -17.09 1.05 -3.48
CA LEU A 237 -16.49 1.01 -2.14
C LEU A 237 -17.35 1.78 -1.13
N GLU A 238 -17.79 2.99 -1.47
CA GLU A 238 -18.59 3.84 -0.58
C GLU A 238 -19.97 3.23 -0.28
N ASN A 239 -20.64 2.66 -1.30
CA ASN A 239 -21.93 1.97 -1.15
C ASN A 239 -21.80 0.64 -0.39
N ALA A 240 -20.68 -0.06 -0.53
CA ALA A 240 -20.38 -1.25 0.27
C ALA A 240 -20.10 -0.90 1.75
N GLY A 241 -19.93 0.38 2.08
CA GLY A 241 -19.69 0.86 3.44
C GLY A 241 -18.21 0.97 3.81
N TYR A 242 -17.30 1.05 2.83
CA TYR A 242 -15.88 1.26 3.10
C TYR A 242 -15.64 2.61 3.78
N ARG A 243 -14.90 2.60 4.89
CA ARG A 243 -14.59 3.80 5.69
C ARG A 243 -13.10 3.98 5.99
N GLY A 244 -12.23 3.15 5.40
CA GLY A 244 -10.79 3.38 5.39
C GLY A 244 -10.40 4.52 4.45
N HIS A 245 -9.10 4.73 4.28
CA HIS A 245 -8.56 5.83 3.47
C HIS A 245 -8.16 5.38 2.06
N TYR A 246 -7.92 6.39 1.24
CA TYR A 246 -7.38 6.28 -0.10
C TYR A 246 -6.00 6.95 -0.11
N SER A 247 -5.05 6.46 -0.91
CA SER A 247 -3.69 7.03 -0.99
C SER A 247 -3.32 7.33 -2.44
N MET A 248 -3.09 8.61 -2.75
CA MET A 248 -2.64 9.04 -4.09
C MET A 248 -1.14 8.79 -4.25
N ALA A 249 -0.77 7.87 -5.15
CA ALA A 249 0.62 7.51 -5.43
C ALA A 249 1.14 8.14 -6.75
N TYR A 250 0.74 9.39 -7.01
CA TYR A 250 1.02 10.13 -8.25
C TYR A 250 1.07 11.65 -8.00
N GLY A 251 1.51 12.37 -9.04
CA GLY A 251 1.40 13.83 -9.15
C GLY A 251 2.32 14.65 -8.23
N SER A 252 2.44 15.94 -8.53
CA SER A 252 2.96 16.96 -7.62
C SER A 252 1.96 17.29 -6.50
N ASP A 253 2.38 18.11 -5.54
CA ASP A 253 1.54 18.57 -4.45
C ASP A 253 0.29 19.33 -4.94
N GLU A 254 0.46 20.21 -5.93
CA GLU A 254 -0.66 20.93 -6.56
C GLU A 254 -1.61 19.97 -7.25
N GLN A 255 -1.08 19.01 -8.01
CA GLN A 255 -1.88 18.02 -8.72
C GLN A 255 -2.65 17.11 -7.77
N ARG A 256 -2.10 16.79 -6.59
CA ARG A 256 -2.79 16.02 -5.55
C ARG A 256 -3.96 16.79 -4.94
N ILE A 257 -3.81 18.09 -4.72
CA ILE A 257 -4.91 18.93 -4.23
C ILE A 257 -6.05 18.95 -5.26
N GLU A 258 -5.73 19.23 -6.52
CA GLU A 258 -6.71 19.26 -7.62
C GLU A 258 -7.37 17.88 -7.83
N SER A 259 -6.58 16.81 -7.80
CA SER A 259 -7.05 15.44 -7.98
C SER A 259 -7.97 15.02 -6.83
N ARG A 260 -7.64 15.35 -5.57
CA ARG A 260 -8.51 15.08 -4.42
C ARG A 260 -9.88 15.75 -4.58
N ASP A 261 -9.89 17.00 -5.02
CA ASP A 261 -11.15 17.73 -5.26
C ASP A 261 -11.95 17.09 -6.41
N TYR A 262 -11.29 16.74 -7.51
CA TYR A 262 -11.91 16.05 -8.64
C TYR A 262 -12.52 14.70 -8.24
N LEU A 263 -11.77 13.83 -7.54
CA LEU A 263 -12.24 12.52 -7.10
C LEU A 263 -13.49 12.62 -6.21
N CYS A 264 -13.58 13.66 -5.37
CA CYS A 264 -14.76 13.90 -4.55
C CYS A 264 -16.02 14.23 -5.37
N THR A 265 -15.87 14.73 -6.61
CA THR A 265 -17.02 14.99 -7.50
C THR A 265 -17.56 13.73 -8.17
N LEU A 266 -16.80 12.63 -8.18
CA LEU A 266 -17.16 11.40 -8.89
C LEU A 266 -18.17 10.54 -8.12
N VAL A 267 -18.27 10.71 -6.80
CA VAL A 267 -19.28 10.04 -5.99
C VAL A 267 -20.53 10.92 -5.96
N ALA A 268 -21.62 10.45 -6.57
CA ALA A 268 -22.90 11.12 -6.46
C ALA A 268 -23.32 11.22 -4.99
N GLN A 269 -23.67 12.42 -4.53
CA GLN A 269 -24.28 12.62 -3.21
C GLN A 269 -25.61 11.86 -3.19
N GLY A 270 -25.59 10.65 -2.61
CA GLY A 270 -26.80 9.87 -2.29
C GLY A 270 -27.58 10.49 -1.14
#